data_AF-A0A844EP65-F1
#
_entry.id   AF-A0A844EP65-F1
#
_cell.length_a   1.000
_cell.length_b   1.000
_cell.length_c   1.000
_cell.angle_alpha   90.00
_cell.angle_beta   90.00
_cell.angle_gamma   90.00
#
_symmetry.space_group_name_H-M   'P 1'
#
loop_
_entity.id
_entity.type
_entity.pdbx_description
1 polymer ?
#
loop_
_entity_poly.entity_id
_entity_poly.type
_entity_poly.pdbx_seq_one_letter_code
_entity_poly.pdbx_strand_id
1 'polypeptide(L)'
;TPNADISDGVWGESGINTDNVAMSSTETEFTNTTMLGLDPLVADGIGEEAMLTCVLPYIHSAREGVKRLGELVTNFGTCESNGIAFSDSEEVWYFETVGGHHWAAERIPDDSYAVAPNQTGIQEIDFNDAEHFMYSDDLKEFAESHHLNKARKGFNFRDIFGEDVQADHYYN
;
A
#
# COMPACT_ATOMS: atom_id res chain seq x y z
N THR A 1 13.75 16.68 -2.37
CA THR A 1 14.89 17.19 -3.18
C THR A 1 15.50 16.02 -3.91
N PRO A 2 15.96 16.13 -5.17
CA PRO A 2 16.57 14.99 -5.85
C PRO A 2 17.75 14.46 -5.02
N ASN A 3 17.79 13.16 -4.80
CA ASN A 3 18.90 12.54 -4.08
C ASN A 3 20.16 12.62 -4.96
N ALA A 4 21.19 13.31 -4.48
CA ALA A 4 22.44 13.49 -5.22
C ALA A 4 23.34 12.25 -5.14
N ASP A 5 23.12 11.41 -4.15
CA ASP A 5 23.79 10.12 -3.98
C ASP A 5 22.83 9.00 -4.36
N ILE A 6 23.19 8.22 -5.38
CA ILE A 6 22.37 7.12 -5.89
C ILE A 6 22.89 5.76 -5.41
N SER A 7 23.83 5.72 -4.46
CA SER A 7 24.36 4.47 -3.92
C SER A 7 23.27 3.57 -3.34
N ASP A 8 22.23 4.20 -2.80
CA ASP A 8 21.13 3.55 -2.10
C ASP A 8 19.85 3.49 -2.97
N GLY A 9 19.96 3.71 -4.29
CA GLY A 9 18.84 3.73 -5.24
C GLY A 9 18.53 5.12 -5.78
N VAL A 10 17.50 5.22 -6.63
CA VAL A 10 17.16 6.48 -7.32
C VAL A 10 16.31 7.40 -6.45
N TRP A 11 15.48 6.85 -5.56
CA TRP A 11 14.58 7.61 -4.68
C TRP A 11 13.74 8.61 -5.48
N GLY A 12 12.99 8.08 -6.45
CA GLY A 12 12.19 8.87 -7.37
C GLY A 12 11.07 9.66 -6.66
N GLU A 13 10.57 9.14 -5.54
CA GLU A 13 9.51 9.70 -4.70
C GLU A 13 8.18 9.84 -5.44
N SER A 14 8.02 10.87 -6.28
CA SER A 14 6.80 11.15 -7.03
C SER A 14 7.04 11.56 -8.48
N GLY A 15 6.01 11.43 -9.31
CA GLY A 15 6.08 11.85 -10.70
C GLY A 15 4.75 11.78 -11.44
N ILE A 16 4.74 12.34 -12.66
CA ILE A 16 3.62 12.26 -13.61
C ILE A 16 4.18 11.74 -14.93
N ASN A 17 3.56 10.71 -15.50
CA ASN A 17 4.00 10.13 -16.77
C ASN A 17 3.36 10.82 -17.99
N THR A 18 3.69 10.33 -19.20
CA THR A 18 3.21 10.92 -20.47
C THR A 18 1.71 10.76 -20.71
N ASP A 19 1.05 9.86 -19.98
CA ASP A 19 -0.38 9.61 -20.06
C ASP A 19 -1.16 10.35 -18.95
N ASN A 20 -0.50 11.27 -18.24
CA ASN A 20 -1.05 12.04 -17.12
C ASN A 20 -1.48 11.20 -15.91
N VAL A 21 -0.82 10.05 -15.70
CA VAL A 21 -0.94 9.30 -14.45
C VAL A 21 0.12 9.83 -13.48
N ALA A 22 -0.30 10.13 -12.26
CA ALA A 22 0.57 10.52 -11.16
C ALA A 22 0.75 9.38 -10.16
N MET A 23 1.92 9.34 -9.51
CA MET A 23 2.25 8.43 -8.43
C MET A 23 3.10 9.16 -7.40
N SER A 24 2.85 8.89 -6.12
CA SER A 24 3.69 9.31 -5.00
C SER A 24 3.95 8.12 -4.09
N SER A 25 5.22 7.88 -3.77
CA SER A 25 5.68 6.73 -3.00
C SER A 25 6.77 7.21 -2.03
N THR A 26 6.61 7.10 -0.70
CA THR A 26 5.83 6.00 -0.08
C THR A 26 4.86 6.27 1.05
N GLU A 27 4.89 7.38 1.79
CA GLU A 27 4.30 7.42 3.15
C GLU A 27 4.65 6.16 3.99
N THR A 28 5.74 6.20 4.75
CA THR A 28 6.13 5.05 5.58
C THR A 28 5.04 4.70 6.58
N GLU A 29 4.58 3.46 6.58
CA GLU A 29 3.57 2.94 7.49
C GLU A 29 4.14 1.83 8.37
N PHE A 30 3.32 1.33 9.30
CA PHE A 30 3.70 0.26 10.21
C PHE A 30 2.65 -0.84 10.24
N THR A 31 3.14 -2.07 10.20
CA THR A 31 2.34 -3.28 10.41
C THR A 31 2.60 -3.87 11.80
N ASN A 32 1.76 -4.79 12.26
CA ASN A 32 1.95 -5.42 13.56
C ASN A 32 2.88 -6.65 13.53
N THR A 33 3.40 -7.00 14.71
CA THR A 33 4.30 -8.15 14.90
C THR A 33 3.68 -9.52 14.56
N THR A 34 2.34 -9.65 14.59
CA THR A 34 1.68 -10.90 14.18
C THR A 34 1.76 -11.07 12.68
N MET A 35 1.48 -10.00 11.92
CA MET A 35 1.62 -10.00 10.47
C MET A 35 3.06 -10.31 10.04
N LEU A 36 4.05 -9.62 10.63
CA LEU A 36 5.47 -9.89 10.34
C LEU A 36 5.94 -11.29 10.73
N GLY A 37 5.26 -11.96 11.67
CA GLY A 37 5.56 -13.35 12.02
C GLY A 37 5.03 -14.37 11.01
N LEU A 38 4.02 -14.01 10.22
CA LEU A 38 3.37 -14.86 9.23
C LEU A 38 3.85 -14.57 7.81
N ASP A 39 4.03 -13.29 7.48
CA ASP A 39 4.54 -12.79 6.21
C ASP A 39 5.64 -11.73 6.48
N PRO A 40 6.87 -12.16 6.80
CA PRO A 40 7.98 -11.26 7.08
C PRO A 40 8.37 -10.43 5.85
N LEU A 41 8.89 -9.22 6.10
CA LEU A 41 9.51 -8.40 5.06
C LEU A 41 10.63 -9.15 4.33
N VAL A 42 10.72 -8.92 3.03
CA VAL A 42 11.70 -9.53 2.14
C VAL A 42 12.88 -8.58 2.01
N ALA A 43 14.05 -8.95 2.54
CA ALA A 43 15.21 -8.07 2.61
C ALA A 43 15.70 -7.55 1.25
N ASP A 44 15.50 -8.31 0.18
CA ASP A 44 15.79 -7.96 -1.21
C ASP A 44 14.53 -7.65 -2.04
N GLY A 45 13.39 -7.45 -1.36
CA GLY A 45 12.14 -6.99 -1.95
C GLY A 45 12.19 -5.52 -2.36
N ILE A 46 11.16 -5.06 -3.05
CA ILE A 46 11.08 -3.67 -3.52
C ILE A 46 10.89 -2.69 -2.35
N GLY A 47 11.67 -1.61 -2.29
CA GLY A 47 11.49 -0.52 -1.33
C GLY A 47 11.15 0.82 -2.01
N GLU A 48 11.01 1.87 -1.20
CA GLU A 48 10.75 3.27 -1.65
C GLU A 48 11.63 3.69 -2.82
N GLU A 49 12.90 3.30 -2.77
CA GLU A 49 13.93 3.73 -3.69
C GLU A 49 13.65 3.33 -5.15
N ALA A 50 12.83 2.28 -5.34
CA ALA A 50 12.59 1.64 -6.62
C ALA A 50 11.12 1.67 -7.08
N MET A 51 10.13 1.78 -6.17
CA MET A 51 8.70 1.67 -6.51
C MET A 51 8.29 2.58 -7.67
N LEU A 52 8.61 3.88 -7.62
CA LEU A 52 8.28 4.82 -8.69
C LEU A 52 8.85 4.38 -10.04
N THR A 53 10.14 4.03 -10.07
CA THR A 53 10.86 3.67 -11.30
C THR A 53 10.34 2.37 -11.91
N CYS A 54 9.97 1.41 -11.06
CA CYS A 54 9.46 0.11 -11.48
C CYS A 54 7.98 0.15 -11.90
N VAL A 55 7.21 1.16 -11.48
CA VAL A 55 5.76 1.24 -11.69
C VAL A 55 5.37 2.32 -12.70
N LEU A 56 5.60 3.60 -12.37
CA LEU A 56 5.03 4.75 -13.09
C LEU A 56 5.30 4.79 -14.61
N PRO A 57 6.48 4.39 -15.13
CA PRO A 57 6.73 4.39 -16.58
C PRO A 57 5.95 3.37 -17.40
N TYR A 58 5.23 2.44 -16.75
CA TYR A 58 4.65 1.25 -17.38
C TYR A 58 3.12 1.18 -17.26
N ILE A 59 2.47 2.23 -16.77
CA ILE A 59 1.04 2.27 -16.48
C ILE A 59 0.36 3.41 -17.24
N HIS A 60 -0.91 3.23 -17.57
CA HIS A 60 -1.72 4.17 -18.33
C HIS A 60 -2.98 4.64 -17.58
N SER A 61 -3.21 4.15 -16.35
CA SER A 61 -4.22 4.64 -15.40
C SER A 61 -3.74 4.42 -13.95
N ALA A 62 -4.35 5.12 -12.99
CA ALA A 62 -4.08 4.94 -11.56
C ALA A 62 -4.35 3.50 -11.10
N ARG A 63 -5.44 2.91 -11.60
CA ARG A 63 -5.81 1.51 -11.33
C ARG A 63 -4.81 0.50 -11.89
N GLU A 64 -4.19 0.78 -13.04
CA GLU A 64 -3.06 -0.02 -13.53
C GLU A 64 -1.83 0.12 -12.62
N GLY A 65 -1.61 1.30 -12.04
CA GLY A 65 -0.62 1.54 -10.98
C GLY A 65 -0.78 0.59 -9.79
N VAL A 66 -1.98 0.56 -9.23
CA VAL A 66 -2.36 -0.34 -8.12
C VAL A 66 -2.10 -1.80 -8.49
N LYS A 67 -2.60 -2.26 -9.65
CA LYS A 67 -2.40 -3.64 -10.13
C LYS A 67 -0.92 -3.99 -10.27
N ARG A 68 -0.16 -3.13 -10.94
CA ARG A 68 1.24 -3.38 -11.22
C ARG A 68 2.07 -3.44 -9.94
N LEU A 69 1.88 -2.49 -9.02
CA LEU A 69 2.60 -2.50 -7.75
C LEU A 69 2.19 -3.72 -6.92
N GLY A 70 0.89 -4.04 -6.89
CA GLY A 70 0.38 -5.24 -6.25
C GLY A 70 1.02 -6.53 -6.78
N GLU A 71 1.12 -6.69 -8.09
CA GLU A 71 1.81 -7.83 -8.72
C GLU A 71 3.30 -7.88 -8.37
N LEU A 72 3.98 -6.74 -8.29
CA LEU A 72 5.39 -6.70 -7.91
C LEU A 72 5.58 -7.14 -6.45
N VAL A 73 4.78 -6.59 -5.53
CA VAL A 73 4.81 -6.95 -4.10
C VAL A 73 4.48 -8.43 -3.91
N THR A 74 3.43 -8.93 -4.57
CA THR A 74 3.05 -10.35 -4.45
C THR A 74 4.12 -11.30 -5.00
N ASN A 75 4.80 -10.96 -6.10
CA ASN A 75 5.78 -11.87 -6.73
C ASN A 75 7.21 -11.75 -6.18
N PHE A 76 7.61 -10.56 -5.71
CA PHE A 76 9.00 -10.27 -5.33
C PHE A 76 9.15 -9.80 -3.89
N GLY A 77 8.05 -9.50 -3.21
CA GLY A 77 8.02 -8.98 -1.86
C GLY A 77 8.46 -7.52 -1.76
N THR A 78 8.30 -6.97 -0.56
CA THR A 78 8.78 -5.64 -0.16
C THR A 78 9.62 -5.72 1.11
N CYS A 79 10.60 -4.82 1.23
CA CYS A 79 11.47 -4.69 2.39
C CYS A 79 10.94 -3.70 3.45
N GLU A 80 9.81 -3.04 3.17
CA GLU A 80 9.26 -1.93 3.95
C GLU A 80 7.71 -1.97 4.00
N SER A 81 7.10 -1.22 4.91
CA SER A 81 5.64 -1.01 4.99
C SER A 81 5.30 0.43 4.58
N ASN A 82 4.42 0.59 3.60
CA ASN A 82 4.31 1.82 2.81
C ASN A 82 2.89 2.08 2.28
N GLY A 83 2.50 3.35 2.22
CA GLY A 83 1.27 3.92 1.67
C GLY A 83 1.45 4.70 0.34
N ILE A 84 1.13 4.12 -0.80
CA ILE A 84 1.37 4.69 -2.12
C ILE A 84 0.09 5.33 -2.68
N ALA A 85 0.20 6.57 -3.16
CA ALA A 85 -0.89 7.26 -3.84
C ALA A 85 -0.73 7.20 -5.36
N PHE A 86 -1.81 6.89 -6.08
CA PHE A 86 -1.91 6.99 -7.53
C PHE A 86 -3.08 7.90 -7.91
N SER A 87 -2.95 8.65 -9.00
CA SER A 87 -4.09 9.38 -9.57
C SER A 87 -4.00 9.54 -11.08
N ASP A 88 -5.16 9.71 -11.72
CA ASP A 88 -5.30 10.13 -13.10
C ASP A 88 -6.44 11.16 -13.22
N SER A 89 -7.02 11.36 -14.41
CA SER A 89 -8.10 12.35 -14.59
C SER A 89 -9.43 11.93 -13.98
N GLU A 90 -9.60 10.65 -13.66
CA GLU A 90 -10.88 10.07 -13.22
C GLU A 90 -10.80 9.54 -11.78
N GLU A 91 -9.66 8.96 -11.37
CA GLU A 91 -9.56 8.21 -10.12
C GLU A 91 -8.36 8.65 -9.26
N VAL A 92 -8.53 8.52 -7.94
CA VAL A 92 -7.46 8.57 -6.95
C VAL A 92 -7.48 7.28 -6.16
N TRP A 93 -6.33 6.64 -6.01
CA TRP A 93 -6.16 5.39 -5.28
C TRP A 93 -5.12 5.54 -4.18
N TYR A 94 -5.39 4.93 -3.03
CA TYR A 94 -4.43 4.78 -1.95
C TYR A 94 -4.15 3.29 -1.73
N PHE A 95 -2.89 2.90 -1.73
CA PHE A 95 -2.41 1.52 -1.67
C PHE A 95 -1.54 1.35 -0.43
N GLU A 96 -1.72 0.29 0.34
CA GLU A 96 -0.93 0.00 1.54
C GLU A 96 -0.33 -1.40 1.47
N THR A 97 0.97 -1.54 1.77
CA THR A 97 1.60 -2.85 2.01
C THR A 97 1.48 -3.27 3.46
N VAL A 98 1.22 -4.56 3.70
CA VAL A 98 1.24 -5.17 5.03
C VAL A 98 1.99 -6.49 4.98
N GLY A 99 3.08 -6.60 5.75
CA GLY A 99 4.00 -7.72 5.63
C GLY A 99 4.84 -7.68 4.35
N GLY A 100 5.41 -8.84 3.98
CA GLY A 100 6.30 -8.95 2.83
C GLY A 100 5.60 -8.97 1.48
N HIS A 101 4.39 -9.52 1.37
CA HIS A 101 3.75 -9.82 0.08
C HIS A 101 2.27 -9.43 -0.01
N HIS A 102 1.65 -9.03 1.11
CA HIS A 102 0.25 -8.64 1.14
C HIS A 102 0.06 -7.13 1.05
N TRP A 103 -1.08 -6.73 0.49
CA TRP A 103 -1.43 -5.35 0.26
C TRP A 103 -2.95 -5.18 0.10
N ALA A 104 -3.43 -3.97 0.28
CA ALA A 104 -4.77 -3.54 -0.08
C ALA A 104 -4.73 -2.13 -0.67
N ALA A 105 -5.76 -1.76 -1.43
CA ALA A 105 -5.92 -0.44 -2.00
C ALA A 105 -7.39 -0.04 -2.07
N GLU A 106 -7.65 1.23 -1.86
CA GLU A 106 -8.98 1.85 -1.91
C GLU A 106 -8.98 3.01 -2.90
N ARG A 107 -10.01 3.07 -3.75
CA ARG A 107 -10.33 4.24 -4.54
C ARG A 107 -10.97 5.28 -3.63
N ILE A 108 -10.36 6.46 -3.54
CA ILE A 108 -10.95 7.57 -2.81
C ILE A 108 -12.21 8.05 -3.56
N PRO A 109 -13.38 8.14 -2.90
CA PRO A 109 -14.60 8.62 -3.54
C PRO A 109 -14.45 10.04 -4.10
N ASP A 110 -15.12 10.32 -5.22
CA ASP A 110 -14.97 11.56 -6.00
C ASP A 110 -15.21 12.85 -5.20
N ASP A 111 -16.02 12.80 -4.15
CA ASP A 111 -16.40 13.93 -3.29
C ASP A 111 -15.70 13.91 -1.91
N SER A 112 -14.64 13.12 -1.78
CA SER A 112 -13.93 12.86 -0.52
C SER A 112 -12.45 13.25 -0.58
N TYR A 113 -11.79 13.20 0.57
CA TYR A 113 -10.35 13.38 0.70
C TYR A 113 -9.81 12.47 1.81
N ALA A 114 -8.52 12.17 1.73
CA ALA A 114 -7.80 11.42 2.76
C ALA A 114 -6.71 12.27 3.40
N VAL A 115 -6.42 12.00 4.67
CA VAL A 115 -5.22 12.45 5.37
C VAL A 115 -4.57 11.19 5.92
N ALA A 116 -3.45 10.80 5.33
CA ALA A 116 -2.73 9.58 5.67
C ALA A 116 -1.40 9.97 6.34
N PRO A 117 -1.28 9.84 7.67
CA PRO A 117 -0.01 9.98 8.37
C PRO A 117 0.80 8.68 8.28
N ASN A 118 1.89 8.57 9.04
CA ASN A 118 2.73 7.37 9.11
C ASN A 118 2.06 6.21 9.87
N GLN A 119 0.88 5.77 9.43
CA GLN A 119 0.13 4.68 10.02
C GLN A 119 -0.89 4.14 9.01
N THR A 120 -1.00 2.81 8.94
CA THR A 120 -2.02 2.14 8.12
C THR A 120 -3.40 2.72 8.38
N GLY A 121 -4.08 3.08 7.30
CA GLY A 121 -5.25 3.93 7.23
C GLY A 121 -6.45 3.25 6.58
N ILE A 122 -6.29 2.29 5.67
CA ILE A 122 -7.43 1.59 5.04
C ILE A 122 -8.24 0.87 6.13
N GLN A 123 -9.55 1.11 6.13
CA GLN A 123 -10.47 0.57 7.13
C GLN A 123 -11.26 -0.61 6.55
N GLU A 124 -12.59 -0.48 6.46
CA GLU A 124 -13.46 -1.58 6.04
C GLU A 124 -13.30 -1.88 4.54
N ILE A 125 -12.94 -3.12 4.22
CA ILE A 125 -12.89 -3.62 2.84
C ILE A 125 -14.18 -4.39 2.52
N ASP A 126 -14.89 -3.97 1.47
CA ASP A 126 -15.95 -4.79 0.85
C ASP A 126 -15.39 -5.63 -0.29
N PHE A 127 -15.20 -6.92 -0.03
CA PHE A 127 -14.73 -7.90 -1.02
C PHE A 127 -15.68 -8.13 -2.21
N ASN A 128 -16.88 -7.54 -2.21
CA ASN A 128 -17.80 -7.57 -3.35
C ASN A 128 -17.76 -6.28 -4.18
N ASP A 129 -16.97 -5.29 -3.79
CA ASP A 129 -16.86 -4.00 -4.44
C ASP A 129 -15.49 -3.81 -5.10
N ALA A 130 -15.29 -4.54 -6.20
CA ALA A 130 -14.07 -4.45 -7.01
C ALA A 130 -13.92 -3.10 -7.73
N GLU A 131 -14.94 -2.23 -7.69
CA GLU A 131 -14.85 -0.89 -8.24
C GLU A 131 -14.00 0.00 -7.32
N HIS A 132 -14.19 -0.12 -6.00
CA HIS A 132 -13.51 0.71 -5.01
C HIS A 132 -12.35 0.01 -4.29
N PHE A 133 -12.28 -1.33 -4.30
CA PHE A 133 -11.23 -2.06 -3.60
C PHE A 133 -10.42 -2.98 -4.50
N MET A 134 -9.11 -3.02 -4.24
CA MET A 134 -8.17 -4.00 -4.79
C MET A 134 -7.28 -4.50 -3.66
N TYR A 135 -6.90 -5.77 -3.68
CA TYR A 135 -6.14 -6.38 -2.58
C TYR A 135 -5.47 -7.66 -3.05
N SER A 136 -4.55 -8.21 -2.25
CA SER A 136 -3.97 -9.54 -2.50
C SER A 136 -5.06 -10.62 -2.57
N ASP A 137 -4.98 -11.49 -3.57
CA ASP A 137 -6.03 -12.48 -3.88
C ASP A 137 -6.42 -13.37 -2.68
N ASP A 138 -5.46 -13.68 -1.81
CA ASP A 138 -5.62 -14.52 -0.63
C ASP A 138 -5.83 -13.73 0.67
N LEU A 139 -5.87 -12.39 0.65
CA LEU A 139 -5.90 -11.54 1.86
C LEU A 139 -6.97 -11.95 2.88
N LYS A 140 -8.18 -12.26 2.38
CA LYS A 140 -9.31 -12.69 3.22
C LYS A 140 -9.07 -14.07 3.82
N GLU A 141 -8.66 -15.03 3.00
CA GLU A 141 -8.39 -16.42 3.44
C GLU A 141 -7.21 -16.47 4.41
N PHE A 142 -6.17 -15.67 4.16
CA PHE A 142 -5.02 -15.50 5.03
C PHE A 142 -5.43 -15.02 6.43
N ALA A 143 -6.22 -13.96 6.52
CA ALA A 143 -6.72 -13.45 7.79
C ALA A 143 -7.62 -14.46 8.53
N GLU A 144 -8.48 -15.19 7.80
CA GLU A 144 -9.40 -16.19 8.35
C GLU A 144 -8.64 -17.41 8.89
N SER A 145 -7.71 -17.96 8.11
CA SER A 145 -6.93 -19.16 8.43
C SER A 145 -5.98 -18.95 9.62
N HIS A 146 -5.46 -17.73 9.78
CA HIS A 146 -4.59 -17.35 10.90
C HIS A 146 -5.33 -16.70 12.08
N HIS A 147 -6.65 -16.60 12.01
CA HIS A 147 -7.50 -16.01 13.06
C HIS A 147 -7.10 -14.56 13.42
N LEU A 148 -6.69 -13.77 12.41
CA LEU A 148 -6.23 -12.39 12.59
C LEU A 148 -7.40 -11.44 12.85
N ASN A 149 -8.52 -11.65 12.16
CA ASN A 149 -9.71 -10.82 12.33
C ASN A 149 -10.48 -11.21 13.61
N LYS A 150 -10.44 -10.32 14.61
CA LYS A 150 -11.12 -10.48 15.90
C LYS A 150 -12.52 -9.87 15.92
N ALA A 151 -12.92 -9.16 14.86
CA ALA A 151 -14.23 -8.53 14.78
C ALA A 151 -15.32 -9.59 14.58
N ARG A 152 -16.54 -9.28 15.05
CA ARG A 152 -17.70 -10.17 14.84
C ARG A 152 -18.27 -10.08 13.42
N LYS A 153 -18.03 -8.95 12.76
CA LYS A 153 -18.50 -8.57 11.43
C LYS A 153 -17.52 -7.57 10.85
N GLY A 154 -17.46 -7.49 9.53
CA GLY A 154 -16.58 -6.57 8.82
C GLY A 154 -15.15 -7.08 8.68
N PHE A 155 -14.37 -6.34 7.93
CA PHE A 155 -12.96 -6.58 7.66
C PHE A 155 -12.27 -5.23 7.65
N ASN A 156 -11.94 -4.74 8.84
CA ASN A 156 -11.18 -3.52 8.99
C ASN A 156 -9.68 -3.82 8.83
N PHE A 157 -9.11 -3.42 7.69
CA PHE A 157 -7.74 -3.73 7.30
C PHE A 157 -6.71 -3.22 8.30
N ARG A 158 -6.80 -1.95 8.71
CA ARG A 158 -5.95 -1.36 9.75
C ARG A 158 -6.05 -2.11 11.08
N ASP A 159 -7.25 -2.45 11.55
CA ASP A 159 -7.42 -3.16 12.84
C ASP A 159 -6.81 -4.57 12.81
N ILE A 160 -6.77 -5.20 11.64
CA ILE A 160 -6.25 -6.57 11.45
C ILE A 160 -4.72 -6.55 11.27
N PHE A 161 -4.21 -5.65 10.44
CA PHE A 161 -2.83 -5.70 9.93
C PHE A 161 -1.95 -4.52 10.34
N GLY A 162 -2.55 -3.38 10.70
CA GLY A 162 -1.83 -2.22 11.21
C GLY A 162 -1.47 -2.38 12.69
N GLU A 163 -0.85 -1.34 13.25
CA GLU A 163 -0.63 -1.19 14.69
C GLU A 163 -1.38 0.02 15.28
N ASP A 164 -1.63 -0.03 16.58
CA ASP A 164 -2.15 1.08 17.40
C ASP A 164 -1.30 1.12 18.68
N VAL A 165 -0.20 1.87 18.61
CA VAL A 165 0.76 2.00 19.70
C VAL A 165 0.72 3.40 20.28
N GLN A 166 1.20 3.55 21.52
CA GLN A 166 1.19 4.84 22.21
C GLN A 166 1.90 5.96 21.43
N ALA A 167 2.91 5.63 20.61
CA ALA A 167 3.63 6.61 19.81
C ALA A 167 2.73 7.28 18.75
N ASP A 168 1.79 6.52 18.17
CA ASP A 168 0.86 7.01 17.14
C ASP A 168 0.01 8.18 17.65
N HIS A 169 -0.31 8.19 18.95
CA HIS A 169 -1.18 9.21 19.55
C HIS A 169 -0.49 10.58 19.70
N TYR A 170 0.81 10.67 19.42
CA TYR A 170 1.59 11.91 19.49
C TYR A 170 2.33 12.25 18.19
N TYR A 171 2.62 11.24 17.37
CA TYR A 171 3.38 11.41 16.13
C TYR A 171 2.48 11.79 14.95
N ASN A 172 1.23 11.29 14.94
CA ASN A 172 0.26 11.44 13.86
C ASN A 172 -0.84 12.47 14.16
#